data_AF-A0A0V0HYR7-F1
#
_entry.id   AF-A0A0V0HYR7-F1
#
_cell.length_a   1.000
_cell.length_b   1.000
_cell.length_c   1.000
_cell.angle_alpha   90.00
_cell.angle_beta   90.00
_cell.angle_gamma   90.00
#
_symmetry.space_group_name_H-M   'P 1'
#
loop_
_entity.id
_entity.type
_entity.pdbx_description
1 polymer ?
#
loop_
_entity_poly.entity_id
_entity_poly.type
_entity_poly.pdbx_seq_one_letter_code
_entity_poly.pdbx_strand_id
1 'polypeptide(L)' 'MIDPALKGTLNVLESVAKTPSIRRVVLTSSVAAVAFNGKPRTPEVVVDETWWSDPDFCRESQVLYLTFHFPSAAQLFA' A
#
# COMPACT_ATOMS: atom_id res chain seq x y z
N MET A 1 -4.71 -8.38 -10.04
CA MET A 1 -5.30 -7.99 -8.74
C MET A 1 -5.18 -6.49 -8.42
N ILE A 2 -4.54 -5.67 -9.27
CA ILE A 2 -4.41 -4.22 -9.02
C ILE A 2 -5.72 -3.48 -9.35
N ASP A 3 -6.37 -3.80 -10.48
CA ASP A 3 -7.57 -3.08 -10.92
C ASP A 3 -8.74 -3.09 -9.93
N PRO A 4 -9.08 -4.21 -9.26
CA PRO A 4 -10.15 -4.21 -8.26
C PRO A 4 -9.83 -3.33 -7.05
N ALA A 5 -8.58 -3.32 -6.57
CA ALA A 5 -8.16 -2.49 -5.45
C ALA A 5 -8.20 -1.00 -5.80
N LEU A 6 -7.76 -0.64 -7.02
CA LEU A 6 -7.81 0.73 -7.51
C LEU A 6 -9.25 1.21 -7.69
N LYS A 7 -10.07 0.44 -8.41
CA LYS A 7 -11.49 0.77 -8.65
C LYS A 7 -12.29 0.83 -7.35
N GLY A 8 -12.06 -0.11 -6.44
CA GLY A 8 -12.74 -0.12 -5.13
C GLY A 8 -12.42 1.12 -4.31
N THR A 9 -11.14 1.49 -4.21
CA THR A 9 -10.71 2.69 -3.48
C THR A 9 -11.28 3.96 -4.10
N LEU A 10 -11.20 4.12 -5.43
CA LEU A 10 -11.74 5.30 -6.12
C LEU A 10 -13.26 5.41 -5.95
N ASN A 11 -14.00 4.32 -6.09
CA ASN A 11 -15.45 4.32 -5.91
C ASN A 11 -15.88 4.80 -4.51
N VAL A 12 -15.15 4.37 -3.46
CA VAL A 12 -15.42 4.83 -2.09
C VAL A 12 -15.07 6.32 -1.94
N LEU A 13 -13.91 6.76 -2.43
CA LEU A 13 -13.49 8.16 -2.34
C LEU A 13 -14.43 9.10 -3.11
N GLU A 14 -14.91 8.68 -4.27
CA GLU A 14 -15.92 9.42 -5.05
C GLU A 14 -17.26 9.54 -4.31
N SER A 15 -17.68 8.49 -3.59
CA SER A 15 -18.87 8.53 -2.75
C SER A 15 -18.70 9.47 -1.55
N VAL A 16 -17.52 9.43 -0.93
CA VAL A 16 -17.18 10.31 0.19
C VAL A 16 -17.16 11.78 -0.25
N ALA A 17 -16.57 12.07 -1.41
CA ALA A 17 -16.51 13.43 -1.96
C ALA A 17 -17.91 14.05 -2.19
N LYS A 18 -18.93 13.22 -2.45
CA LYS A 18 -20.33 13.67 -2.63
C LYS A 18 -21.08 13.83 -1.31
N THR A 19 -20.50 13.44 -0.18
CA THR A 19 -21.17 13.39 1.12
C THR A 19 -20.62 14.48 2.05
N PRO A 20 -21.29 15.66 2.15
CA PRO A 20 -20.76 16.83 2.86
C PRO A 20 -20.65 16.66 4.38
N SER A 21 -21.25 15.62 4.96
CA SER A 21 -21.12 15.31 6.39
C SER A 21 -19.78 14.67 6.75
N ILE A 22 -19.05 14.10 5.77
CA ILE A 22 -17.76 13.45 5.99
C ILE A 22 -16.66 14.49 6.01
N ARG A 23 -15.86 14.50 7.08
CA ARG A 23 -14.79 15.50 7.30
C ARG A 23 -13.38 14.96 7.14
N ARG A 24 -13.21 13.64 7.22
CA ARG A 24 -11.90 12.97 7.17
C ARG A 24 -12.06 11.55 6.67
N VAL A 25 -11.09 11.11 5.86
CA VAL A 25 -10.94 9.72 5.41
C VAL A 25 -9.60 9.21 5.90
N VAL A 26 -9.60 7.98 6.43
CA VAL A 26 -8.37 7.26 6.78
C VAL A 26 -8.32 6.04 5.88
N LEU A 27 -7.28 5.97 5.04
CA LEU A 27 -7.04 4.84 4.15
C LEU A 27 -6.01 3.91 4.79
N THR A 28 -6.40 2.66 5.06
CA THR A 28 -5.46 1.63 5.51
C THR A 28 -4.58 1.21 4.34
N SER A 29 -3.36 1.72 4.31
CA SER A 29 -2.31 1.27 3.39
C SER A 29 -1.46 0.17 4.05
N SER A 30 -0.36 -0.20 3.42
CA SER A 30 0.60 -1.19 3.92
C SER A 30 2.02 -0.69 3.77
N VAL A 31 2.95 -1.20 4.60
CA VAL A 31 4.40 -1.03 4.43
C VAL A 31 4.85 -1.42 3.02
N ALA A 32 4.12 -2.33 2.36
CA ALA A 32 4.37 -2.72 0.98
C ALA A 32 4.28 -1.56 -0.03
N ALA A 33 3.60 -0.45 0.30
CA ALA A 33 3.52 0.72 -0.58
C ALA A 33 4.79 1.59 -0.58
N VAL A 34 5.66 1.48 0.43
CA VAL A 34 6.85 2.35 0.61
C VAL A 34 8.18 1.59 0.56
N ALA A 35 8.15 0.29 0.88
CA ALA A 35 9.31 -0.50 1.21
C ALA A 35 10.07 -1.13 0.03
N PHE A 36 9.48 -1.14 -1.17
CA PHE A 36 9.93 -2.01 -2.27
C PHE A 36 10.23 -1.22 -3.54
N ASN A 37 11.35 -0.51 -3.55
CA ASN A 37 11.74 0.40 -4.64
C ASN A 37 13.14 0.10 -5.22
N GLY A 38 13.65 -1.11 -4.98
CA GLY A 38 14.98 -1.54 -5.44
C GLY A 38 16.17 -0.94 -4.69
N LYS A 39 15.96 0.02 -3.77
CA LYS A 39 17.04 0.56 -2.95
C LYS A 39 17.50 -0.48 -1.91
N PRO A 40 18.81 -0.57 -1.63
CA PRO A 40 19.34 -1.48 -0.62
C PRO A 40 18.81 -1.11 0.77
N ARG A 41 18.41 -2.12 1.55
CA ARG A 41 17.89 -1.95 2.92
C ARG A 41 18.98 -2.31 3.91
N THR A 42 19.95 -1.42 4.06
CA THR A 42 21.01 -1.56 5.08
C THR A 42 20.52 -1.00 6.43
N PRO A 43 21.15 -1.36 7.56
CA PRO A 43 20.75 -0.88 8.88
C PRO A 43 20.73 0.65 9.04
N GLU A 44 21.49 1.37 8.22
CA GLU A 44 21.58 2.83 8.21
C GLU A 44 20.48 3.50 7.38
N VAL A 45 19.75 2.72 6.57
CA VAL A 45 18.70 3.25 5.68
C VAL A 45 17.38 3.37 6.43
N VAL A 46 16.95 4.60 6.61
CA VAL A 46 15.62 4.92 7.16
C VAL A 46 14.62 5.01 6.01
N VAL A 47 13.52 4.27 6.13
CA VAL A 47 12.37 4.39 5.23
C VAL A 47 11.41 5.41 5.82
N ASP A 48 11.10 6.44 5.06
CA ASP A 48 10.17 7.51 5.44
C ASP A 48 8.98 7.58 4.47
N GLU A 49 8.07 8.52 4.70
CA GLU A 49 6.85 8.72 3.91
C GLU A 49 7.09 9.27 2.51
N THR A 50 8.32 9.67 2.17
CA THR A 50 8.70 10.10 0.81
C THR A 50 9.01 8.92 -0.11
N TRP A 51 9.16 7.72 0.45
CA TRP A 51 9.46 6.52 -0.31
C TRP A 51 8.20 5.93 -0.94
N TRP A 52 8.34 5.50 -2.19
CA TRP A 52 7.30 4.78 -2.92
C TRP A 52 7.87 3.52 -3.51
N SER A 53 7.13 2.41 -3.39
CA SER A 53 7.45 1.16 -4.04
C SER A 53 7.37 1.30 -5.57
N ASP A 54 8.30 0.65 -6.25
CA ASP A 54 8.37 0.62 -7.71
C ASP A 54 7.55 -0.58 -8.23
N PRO A 55 6.48 -0.36 -9.03
CA PRO A 55 5.64 -1.42 -9.55
C PRO A 55 6.39 -2.46 -10.40
N ASP A 56 7.39 -2.04 -11.16
CA ASP A 56 8.16 -2.93 -12.04
C ASP A 56 9.09 -3.81 -11.20
N PHE A 57 9.79 -3.21 -10.23
CA PHE A 57 10.57 -3.95 -9.25
C PHE A 57 9.71 -4.96 -8.46
N CYS A 58 8.50 -4.58 -8.04
CA CYS A 58 7.60 -5.45 -7.28
C CYS A 58 7.09 -6.64 -8.11
N ARG A 59 6.96 -6.47 -9.43
CA ARG A 59 6.57 -7.53 -10.36
C ARG A 59 7.70 -8.54 -10.55
N GLU A 60 8.92 -8.04 -10.74
CA GLU A 60 10.13 -8.87 -10.93
C GLU A 60 10.49 -9.64 -9.67
N SER A 61 10.40 -9.00 -8.50
CA SER A 61 10.75 -9.59 -7.20
C SER A 61 9.66 -10.50 -6.60
N GLN A 62 8.52 -10.66 -7.27
CA GLN A 62 7.33 -11.38 -6.79
C GLN A 62 6.85 -10.98 -5.38
N VAL A 63 7.23 -9.79 -4.89
CA VAL A 63 6.92 -9.32 -3.53
C VAL A 63 5.41 -9.28 -3.29
N LEU A 64 4.63 -8.99 -4.33
CA LEU A 64 3.17 -9.02 -4.29
C LEU A 64 2.64 -10.39 -3.81
N TYR A 65 3.24 -11.51 -4.22
CA TYR A 65 2.81 -12.85 -3.79
C TYR A 65 3.08 -13.10 -2.30
N LEU A 66 4.21 -12.63 -1.77
CA LEU A 66 4.58 -12.81 -0.36
C LEU A 66 3.62 -12.06 0.57
N THR A 67 3.19 -10.85 0.20
CA THR A 67 2.25 -10.06 1.01
C THR A 67 0.83 -10.61 1.06
N PHE A 68 0.38 -11.37 0.04
CA PHE A 68 -0.97 -11.94 0.00
C PHE A 68 -1.04 -13.41 0.46
N HIS A 69 0.08 -14.14 0.50
CA HIS A 69 0.11 -15.54 0.95
C HIS A 69 0.38 -15.71 2.46
N PHE A 70 0.88 -14.67 3.14
CA PHE A 70 1.05 -14.66 4.60
C PHE A 70 -0.05 -13.85 5.29
N PRO A 71 -1.15 -14.48 5.73
CA PRO A 71 -2.22 -13.78 6.47
C PRO A 71 -1.75 -13.20 7.82
N SER A 72 -0.58 -13.64 8.34
CA SER A 72 -0.04 -13.16 9.63
C SER A 72 0.54 -11.75 9.59
N ALA A 73 0.89 -11.21 8.42
CA ALA A 73 1.40 -9.83 8.32
C ALA A 73 0.28 -8.79 8.46
N ALA A 74 -0.97 -9.16 8.17
CA ALA A 74 -2.14 -8.31 8.37
C ALA A 74 -2.55 -8.17 9.85
N GLN A 75 -2.09 -9.08 10.73
CA GLN A 75 -2.44 -9.08 12.16
C GLN A 75 -1.48 -8.30 13.05
N LEU A 76 -0.36 -7.80 12.53
CA LEU A 76 0.67 -7.16 13.36
C LEU A 76 0.46 -5.65 13.58
N PHE A 77 -0.54 -5.04 12.97
CA PHE A 77 -0.83 -3.60 13.08
C PHE A 77 -2.31 -3.26 13.23
N ALA A 78 -3.13 -4.22 13.71
CA ALA A 78 -4.49 -3.95 14.17
C ALA A 78 -4.51 -3.77 15.70
#